data_AF-A0A7R6PDD7-F1
#
_entry.id   AF-A0A7R6PDD7-F1
#
_cell.length_a   1.000
_cell.length_b   1.000
_cell.length_c   1.000
_cell.angle_alpha   90.00
_cell.angle_beta   90.00
_cell.angle_gamma   90.00
#
_symmetry.space_group_name_H-M   'P 1'
#
loop_
_entity.id
_entity.type
_entity.pdbx_description
1 polymer ?
#
loop_
_entity_poly.entity_id
_entity_poly.type
_entity_poly.pdbx_seq_one_letter_code
_entity_poly.pdbx_strand_id
1 'polypeptide(L)'
;MKKFAHIFTILACLFSPALLAENIQNDDIDSSYVAGFLAGAQLTDRVIIKRFNTYIKNDEPSDFFKRAFKTRVGERQAAVPATYYAGFCIPKETSEKTVISAIIKEVKSANSSKDLQKASSVYLALRNLYPCQQS
;
A
#
# COMPACT_ATOMS: atom_id res chain seq x y z
N MET A 1 -13.66 45.44 47.71
CA MET A 1 -13.91 43.99 47.56
C MET A 1 -14.49 43.74 46.17
N LYS A 2 -13.83 42.87 45.39
CA LYS A 2 -14.26 42.12 44.17
C LYS A 2 -15.50 42.65 43.43
N LYS A 3 -15.47 43.01 42.14
CA LYS A 3 -15.24 42.11 40.99
C LYS A 3 -14.97 42.97 39.72
N PHE A 4 -13.71 43.09 39.29
CA PHE A 4 -13.34 43.66 37.98
C PHE A 4 -12.30 42.80 37.25
N ALA A 5 -12.35 41.49 37.48
CA ALA A 5 -11.31 40.57 37.03
C ALA A 5 -11.86 39.49 36.10
N HIS A 6 -12.60 39.84 35.04
CA HIS A 6 -13.02 38.85 34.03
C HIS A 6 -13.11 39.37 32.58
N ILE A 7 -12.49 40.50 32.23
CA ILE A 7 -12.61 41.06 30.86
C ILE A 7 -11.39 40.75 29.96
N PHE A 8 -10.33 40.11 30.43
CA PHE A 8 -9.07 39.99 29.66
C PHE A 8 -8.65 38.58 29.24
N THR A 9 -9.57 37.63 29.09
CA THR A 9 -9.16 36.23 28.84
C THR A 9 -9.87 35.53 27.67
N ILE A 10 -10.19 36.20 26.57
CA ILE A 10 -10.48 35.50 25.30
C ILE A 10 -10.06 36.35 24.08
N LEU A 11 -8.75 36.59 23.90
CA LEU A 11 -8.22 37.13 22.63
C LEU A 11 -6.89 36.48 22.24
N ALA A 12 -6.76 35.17 22.47
CA ALA A 12 -5.53 34.42 22.15
C ALA A 12 -5.79 33.10 21.39
N CYS A 13 -6.93 32.95 20.71
CA CYS A 13 -7.22 31.76 19.88
C CYS A 13 -7.40 32.05 18.38
N LEU A 14 -7.11 33.27 17.90
CA LEU A 14 -7.28 33.62 16.48
C LEU A 14 -6.02 33.40 15.62
N PHE A 15 -4.89 33.03 16.21
CA PHE A 15 -3.72 32.59 15.45
C PHE A 15 -3.59 31.07 15.52
N SER A 16 -4.57 30.38 14.93
CA SER A 16 -4.28 29.05 14.42
C SER A 16 -3.37 29.26 13.20
N PRO A 17 -2.14 28.72 13.15
CA PRO A 17 -1.38 28.64 11.92
C PRO A 17 -2.03 27.57 11.02
N ALA A 18 -3.26 27.83 10.57
CA ALA A 18 -3.98 26.98 9.63
C ALA A 18 -3.68 27.36 8.17
N LEU A 19 -2.71 28.25 7.93
CA LEU A 19 -2.42 28.84 6.61
C LEU A 19 -1.02 28.53 6.06
N LEU A 20 -0.38 27.44 6.51
CA LEU A 20 0.82 26.90 5.84
C LEU A 20 0.72 25.37 5.70
N ALA A 21 -0.45 24.86 5.32
CA ALA A 21 -0.48 23.62 4.56
C ALA A 21 -0.11 24.00 3.12
N GLU A 22 1.19 24.07 2.85
CA GLU A 22 1.67 24.19 1.48
C GLU A 22 1.15 22.97 0.72
N ASN A 23 0.23 23.20 -0.23
CA ASN A 23 -0.27 22.17 -1.13
C ASN A 23 0.86 21.85 -2.11
N ILE A 24 1.87 21.15 -1.62
CA ILE A 24 2.85 20.51 -2.48
C ILE A 24 2.07 19.41 -3.20
N GLN A 25 1.52 19.77 -4.37
CA GLN A 25 1.11 18.83 -5.40
C GLN A 25 2.39 18.11 -5.86
N ASN A 26 2.96 17.25 -5.01
CA ASN A 26 4.02 16.34 -5.41
C ASN A 26 3.32 15.27 -6.23
N ASP A 27 3.05 15.55 -7.51
CA ASP A 27 2.42 14.63 -8.45
C ASP A 27 3.42 13.63 -9.05
N ASP A 28 4.67 13.66 -8.59
CA ASP A 28 5.68 12.70 -9.02
C ASP A 28 5.59 11.38 -8.26
N ILE A 29 5.99 10.30 -8.94
CA ILE A 29 6.20 8.99 -8.34
C ILE A 29 7.65 8.94 -7.84
N ASP A 30 7.82 9.03 -6.52
CA ASP A 30 9.11 8.96 -5.86
C ASP A 30 9.31 7.65 -5.08
N SER A 31 10.50 7.47 -4.51
CA SER A 31 10.85 6.27 -3.74
C SER A 31 9.93 6.04 -2.55
N SER A 32 9.45 7.10 -1.90
CA SER A 32 8.59 7.01 -0.72
C SER A 32 7.20 6.54 -1.10
N TYR A 33 6.66 7.05 -2.21
CA TYR A 33 5.38 6.60 -2.76
C TYR A 33 5.43 5.12 -3.13
N VAL A 34 6.47 4.70 -3.86
CA VAL A 34 6.64 3.29 -4.25
C VAL A 34 6.83 2.40 -3.02
N ALA A 35 7.63 2.80 -2.03
CA ALA A 35 7.81 2.06 -0.79
C ALA A 35 6.48 1.89 -0.04
N GLY A 36 5.68 2.96 0.08
CA GLY A 36 4.35 2.90 0.69
C GLY A 36 3.40 1.96 -0.04
N PHE A 37 3.41 1.99 -1.38
CA PHE A 37 2.63 1.08 -2.22
C PHE A 37 3.01 -0.39 -1.97
N LEU A 38 4.32 -0.69 -1.98
CA LEU A 38 4.85 -2.03 -1.72
C LEU A 38 4.50 -2.53 -0.31
N ALA A 39 4.66 -1.67 0.70
CA ALA A 39 4.34 -1.98 2.08
C ALA A 39 2.85 -2.34 2.23
N GLY A 40 1.95 -1.57 1.60
CA GLY A 40 0.52 -1.84 1.60
C GLY A 40 0.19 -3.22 1.05
N ALA A 41 0.71 -3.55 -0.14
CA ALA A 41 0.51 -4.85 -0.78
C ALA A 41 1.07 -6.01 0.06
N GLN A 42 2.28 -5.85 0.61
CA GLN A 42 2.89 -6.88 1.45
C GLN A 42 2.14 -7.12 2.75
N LEU A 43 1.63 -6.06 3.39
CA LEU A 43 0.89 -6.18 4.65
C LEU A 43 -0.40 -6.97 4.47
N THR A 44 -1.16 -6.70 3.40
CA THR A 44 -2.42 -7.41 3.13
C THR A 44 -2.16 -8.87 2.78
N ASP A 45 -1.20 -9.14 1.89
CA ASP A 45 -0.92 -10.49 1.41
C ASP A 45 -0.34 -11.39 2.49
N ARG A 46 0.55 -10.86 3.36
CA ARG A 46 1.06 -11.61 4.51
C ARG A 46 -0.06 -12.06 5.44
N VAL A 47 -1.09 -11.24 5.66
CA VAL A 47 -2.25 -11.61 6.50
C VAL A 47 -3.06 -12.72 5.83
N ILE A 48 -3.28 -12.61 4.52
CA ILE A 48 -3.98 -13.63 3.73
C ILE A 48 -3.23 -14.97 3.82
N ILE A 49 -1.93 -14.97 3.51
CA ILE A 49 -1.05 -16.15 3.54
C ILE A 49 -0.94 -16.73 4.96
N LYS A 50 -0.81 -15.88 5.99
CA LYS A 50 -0.75 -16.35 7.38
C LYS A 50 -2.02 -17.09 7.76
N ARG A 51 -3.21 -16.53 7.45
CA ARG A 51 -4.48 -17.22 7.69
C ARG A 51 -4.52 -18.57 6.96
N PHE A 52 -3.99 -18.65 5.73
CA PHE A 52 -3.84 -19.93 5.02
C PHE A 52 -2.98 -20.96 5.73
N ASN A 53 -1.83 -20.53 6.24
CA ASN A 53 -0.89 -21.43 6.89
C ASN A 53 -1.43 -21.90 8.25
N THR A 54 -2.19 -21.06 8.95
CA THR A 54 -2.90 -21.48 10.16
C THR A 54 -3.95 -22.56 9.86
N TYR A 55 -4.66 -22.50 8.72
CA TYR A 55 -5.59 -23.57 8.33
C TYR A 55 -4.94 -24.94 8.14
N ILE A 56 -3.65 -24.98 7.76
CA ILE A 56 -2.93 -26.25 7.65
C ILE A 56 -2.60 -26.83 9.05
N LYS A 57 -2.50 -25.99 10.09
CA LYS A 57 -1.96 -26.36 11.41
C LYS A 57 -3.02 -26.72 12.46
N ASN A 58 -4.22 -27.16 12.04
CA ASN A 58 -5.32 -27.69 12.87
C ASN A 58 -6.36 -26.69 13.42
N ASP A 59 -6.36 -25.42 12.99
CA ASP A 59 -7.49 -24.51 13.23
C ASP A 59 -8.33 -24.39 11.96
N GLU A 60 -9.58 -24.85 12.01
CA GLU A 60 -10.48 -24.69 10.87
C GLU A 60 -10.80 -23.19 10.63
N PRO A 61 -10.74 -22.71 9.37
CA PRO A 61 -11.30 -21.40 9.05
C PRO A 61 -12.77 -21.33 9.42
N SER A 62 -13.24 -20.15 9.80
CA SER A 62 -14.68 -19.89 9.82
C SER A 62 -15.29 -20.17 8.45
N ASP A 63 -16.52 -20.67 8.42
CA ASP A 63 -17.23 -20.93 7.16
C ASP A 63 -17.36 -19.68 6.28
N PHE A 64 -17.44 -18.51 6.92
CA PHE A 64 -17.39 -17.24 6.21
C PHE A 64 -16.10 -17.09 5.41
N PHE A 65 -14.94 -17.37 6.02
CA PHE A 65 -13.66 -17.25 5.34
C PHE A 65 -13.52 -18.28 4.22
N LYS A 66 -13.94 -19.53 4.46
CA LYS A 66 -13.95 -20.60 3.42
C LYS A 66 -14.70 -20.14 2.18
N ARG A 67 -15.94 -19.63 2.36
CA ARG A 67 -16.78 -19.16 1.25
C ARG A 67 -16.22 -17.92 0.57
N ALA A 68 -15.86 -16.90 1.34
CA ALA A 68 -15.36 -15.64 0.80
C ALA A 68 -14.10 -15.85 -0.04
N PHE A 69 -13.22 -16.77 0.39
CA PHE A 69 -12.03 -17.09 -0.37
C PHE A 69 -12.34 -17.86 -1.65
N LYS A 70 -13.15 -18.93 -1.55
CA LYS A 70 -13.55 -19.73 -2.71
C LYS A 70 -14.15 -18.88 -3.83
N THR A 71 -14.90 -17.83 -3.49
CA THR A 71 -15.57 -16.98 -4.48
C THR A 71 -14.74 -15.79 -4.95
N ARG A 72 -13.79 -15.29 -4.16
CA ARG A 72 -13.03 -14.05 -4.49
C ARG A 72 -11.60 -14.29 -4.94
N VAL A 73 -10.97 -15.37 -4.51
CA VAL A 73 -9.54 -15.61 -4.77
C VAL A 73 -9.32 -16.87 -5.60
N GLY A 74 -10.16 -17.89 -5.45
CA GLY A 74 -10.12 -19.10 -6.28
C GLY A 74 -9.25 -20.21 -5.70
N GLU A 75 -8.59 -20.97 -6.58
CA GLU A 75 -7.78 -22.12 -6.18
C GLU A 75 -6.46 -21.72 -5.50
N ARG A 76 -6.07 -22.55 -4.55
CA ARG A 76 -4.92 -22.32 -3.67
C ARG A 76 -3.63 -22.82 -4.31
N GLN A 77 -2.58 -22.00 -4.29
CA GLN A 77 -1.21 -22.46 -4.49
C GLN A 77 -0.52 -22.77 -3.14
N ALA A 78 0.34 -23.80 -3.12
CA ALA A 78 0.93 -24.34 -1.88
C ALA A 78 1.94 -23.38 -1.23
N ALA A 79 2.70 -22.62 -2.03
CA ALA A 79 3.64 -21.62 -1.54
C ALA A 79 3.67 -20.46 -2.55
N VAL A 80 3.31 -19.26 -2.08
CA VAL A 80 3.31 -18.04 -2.91
C VAL A 80 4.07 -16.91 -2.23
N PRO A 81 4.72 -16.02 -3.00
CA PRO A 81 5.36 -14.81 -2.46
C PRO A 81 4.38 -13.90 -1.72
N ALA A 82 4.89 -13.05 -0.84
CA ALA A 82 4.12 -12.10 -0.02
C ALA A 82 3.45 -10.95 -0.80
N THR A 83 3.36 -11.05 -2.12
CA THR A 83 2.73 -10.07 -3.03
C THR A 83 1.86 -10.74 -4.11
N TYR A 84 1.74 -12.07 -4.08
CA TYR A 84 1.06 -12.87 -5.10
C TYR A 84 -0.41 -12.48 -5.28
N TYR A 85 -1.15 -12.25 -4.19
CA TYR A 85 -2.56 -11.87 -4.25
C TYR A 85 -2.75 -10.40 -4.63
N ALA A 86 -1.71 -9.57 -4.47
CA ALA A 86 -1.64 -8.25 -5.09
C ALA A 86 -1.36 -8.32 -6.61
N GLY A 87 -1.08 -9.51 -7.16
CA GLY A 87 -0.99 -9.77 -8.59
C GLY A 87 0.39 -9.59 -9.21
N PHE A 88 1.45 -9.48 -8.40
CA PHE A 88 2.85 -9.42 -8.84
C PHE A 88 3.73 -10.20 -7.84
N CYS A 89 4.89 -10.69 -8.29
CA CYS A 89 5.68 -11.66 -7.51
C CYS A 89 7.14 -11.21 -7.37
N ILE A 90 7.41 -10.46 -6.30
CA ILE A 90 8.79 -10.02 -6.00
C ILE A 90 9.59 -11.19 -5.41
N PRO A 91 10.76 -11.54 -5.99
CA PRO A 91 11.64 -12.57 -5.45
C PRO A 91 12.17 -12.19 -4.06
N LYS A 92 12.29 -13.17 -3.16
CA LYS A 92 12.60 -12.94 -1.74
C LYS A 92 14.03 -12.40 -1.53
N GLU A 93 14.93 -12.75 -2.44
CA GLU A 93 16.33 -12.36 -2.48
C GLU A 93 16.56 -10.93 -3.00
N THR A 94 15.54 -10.31 -3.61
CA THR A 94 15.66 -8.96 -4.17
C THR A 94 15.48 -7.91 -3.08
N SER A 95 16.44 -7.00 -2.95
CA SER A 95 16.35 -5.90 -1.99
C SER A 95 15.25 -4.90 -2.35
N GLU A 96 14.57 -4.36 -1.34
CA GLU A 96 13.51 -3.35 -1.54
C GLU A 96 14.02 -2.12 -2.31
N LYS A 97 15.24 -1.66 -2.02
CA LYS A 97 15.88 -0.55 -2.75
C LYS A 97 16.03 -0.85 -4.24
N THR A 98 16.43 -2.08 -4.58
CA THR A 98 16.55 -2.53 -5.98
C THR A 98 15.18 -2.54 -6.66
N VAL A 99 14.16 -3.07 -5.99
CA VAL A 99 12.79 -3.11 -6.50
C VAL A 99 12.26 -1.70 -6.76
N ILE A 100 12.36 -0.80 -5.79
CA ILE A 100 11.93 0.60 -5.92
C ILE A 100 12.62 1.29 -7.09
N SER A 101 13.94 1.12 -7.20
CA SER A 101 14.73 1.75 -8.27
C SER A 101 14.30 1.24 -9.65
N ALA A 102 14.03 -0.06 -9.78
CA ALA A 102 13.55 -0.67 -11.02
C ALA A 102 12.16 -0.14 -11.41
N ILE A 103 11.23 -0.04 -10.44
CA ILE A 103 9.87 0.48 -10.67
C ILE A 103 9.92 1.93 -11.14
N ILE A 104 10.68 2.81 -10.46
CA ILE A 104 10.80 4.21 -10.86
C ILE A 104 11.36 4.33 -12.27
N LYS A 105 12.35 3.50 -12.61
CA LYS A 105 12.93 3.47 -13.96
C LYS A 105 11.89 3.02 -15.00
N GLU A 106 11.14 1.96 -14.72
CA GLU A 106 10.11 1.42 -15.62
C GLU A 106 8.99 2.44 -15.84
N VAL A 107 8.48 3.05 -14.78
CA VAL A 107 7.45 4.11 -14.85
C VAL A 107 7.91 5.29 -15.69
N LYS A 108 9.17 5.71 -15.58
CA LYS A 108 9.74 6.81 -16.39
C LYS A 108 9.97 6.43 -17.84
N SER A 109 10.19 5.14 -18.12
CA SER A 109 10.51 4.62 -19.47
C SER A 109 9.27 4.27 -20.26
N ALA A 110 8.23 3.79 -19.59
CA ALA A 110 6.89 3.79 -20.13
C ALA A 110 6.51 5.24 -20.36
N ASN A 111 6.37 5.69 -21.61
CA ASN A 111 5.79 7.00 -21.96
C ASN A 111 4.30 6.99 -21.57
N SER A 112 4.01 6.79 -20.28
CA SER A 112 2.67 6.68 -19.74
C SER A 112 1.96 7.98 -20.04
N SER A 113 0.79 7.87 -20.67
CA SER A 113 -0.13 8.99 -20.80
C SER A 113 -0.16 9.77 -19.48
N LYS A 114 -0.09 11.11 -19.57
CA LYS A 114 -0.23 11.98 -18.39
C LYS A 114 -1.54 11.73 -17.62
N ASP A 115 -2.49 11.03 -18.22
CA ASP A 115 -3.78 10.70 -17.63
C ASP A 115 -3.77 9.44 -16.73
N LEU A 116 -2.65 8.69 -16.68
CA LEU A 116 -2.58 7.47 -15.89
C LEU A 116 -2.32 7.79 -14.40
N GLN A 117 -3.27 7.43 -13.53
CA GLN A 117 -3.14 7.65 -12.08
C GLN A 117 -1.88 6.96 -11.53
N LYS A 118 -1.18 7.60 -10.58
CA LYS A 118 0.09 7.12 -10.02
C LYS A 118 0.10 5.65 -9.60
N ALA A 119 -0.94 5.24 -8.87
CA ALA A 119 -1.09 3.88 -8.38
C ALA A 119 -1.15 2.86 -9.53
N SER A 120 -1.81 3.23 -10.63
CA SER A 120 -1.91 2.40 -11.83
C SER A 120 -0.56 2.29 -12.53
N SER A 121 0.19 3.39 -12.63
CA SER A 121 1.54 3.39 -13.22
C SER A 121 2.50 2.48 -12.44
N VAL A 122 2.49 2.59 -11.11
CA VAL A 122 3.30 1.71 -10.24
C VAL A 122 2.85 0.25 -10.36
N TYR A 123 1.55 -0.01 -10.35
CA TYR A 123 1.00 -1.36 -10.49
C TYR A 123 1.39 -2.02 -11.83
N LEU A 124 1.26 -1.30 -12.94
CA LEU A 124 1.64 -1.81 -14.26
C LEU A 124 3.15 -2.06 -14.36
N ALA A 125 3.98 -1.16 -13.83
CA ALA A 125 5.42 -1.38 -13.76
C ALA A 125 5.77 -2.64 -12.95
N LEU A 126 5.10 -2.87 -11.81
CA LEU A 126 5.26 -4.08 -11.02
C LEU A 126 4.87 -5.34 -11.79
N ARG A 127 3.76 -5.30 -12.53
CA ARG A 127 3.28 -6.42 -13.36
C ARG A 127 4.23 -6.76 -14.50
N ASN A 128 4.86 -5.75 -15.10
CA ASN A 128 5.82 -5.93 -16.18
C ASN A 128 7.15 -6.49 -15.66
N LEU A 129 7.66 -5.94 -14.56
CA LEU A 129 8.95 -6.31 -13.99
C LEU A 129 8.92 -7.64 -13.24
N TYR A 130 7.82 -7.93 -12.55
CA TYR A 130 7.68 -9.04 -11.61
C TYR A 130 6.38 -9.83 -11.84
N PRO A 131 6.15 -10.40 -13.04
CA PRO A 131 4.97 -11.21 -13.27
C PRO A 131 4.99 -12.46 -12.39
N CYS A 132 3.83 -12.81 -11.82
CA CYS A 132 3.66 -14.11 -11.19
C CYS A 132 3.59 -15.19 -12.28
N GLN A 133 4.35 -16.27 -12.12
CA GLN A 133 4.19 -17.45 -12.96
C GLN A 133 2.81 -18.06 -12.68
N GLN A 134 2.03 -18.31 -13.74
CA GLN A 134 0.83 -19.14 -13.62
C GLN A 134 1.31 -20.57 -13.35
N SER A 135 0.88 -21.16 -12.22
CA SER A 135 1.04 -22.60 -11.97
C SER A 135 -0.06 -23.37 -12.66
#